data_AF-A0A931Z312-F1
#
_entry.id   AF-A0A931Z312-F1
#
_cell.length_a   1.000
_cell.length_b   1.000
_cell.length_c   1.000
_cell.angle_alpha   90.00
_cell.angle_beta   90.00
_cell.angle_gamma   90.00
#
_symmetry.space_group_name_H-M   'P 1'
#
loop_
_entity.id
_entity.type
_entity.pdbx_description
1 polymer ?
#
loop_
_entity_poly.entity_id
_entity_poly.type
_entity_poly.pdbx_seq_one_letter_code
_entity_poly.pdbx_strand_id
1 'polypeptide(L)'
;LWSGGLWALTCTVPSARATYTLPLGDGSAWDYATMVTFRTWGGGHGGLGFEDPQFKLTDDALVLRPSGRENKRMIKADPGVIALHDPAQKLLFAIKAAYAPEGNYPLGTNLALYVGPKNFMVEMETMGPAATLKPGQVLKHRETWLLAKAKTAPTAKALRALF
;
A
#
# COMPACT_ATOMS: atom_id res chain seq x y z
N LEU A 1 5.88 30.16 2.17
CA LEU A 1 6.06 28.88 1.44
C LEU A 1 5.57 27.78 2.36
N TRP A 2 4.82 26.80 1.84
CA TRP A 2 4.36 25.66 2.61
C TRP A 2 4.85 24.37 1.96
N SER A 3 5.47 23.49 2.73
CA SER A 3 5.98 22.20 2.25
C SER A 3 5.19 21.06 2.88
N GLY A 4 4.75 20.12 2.05
CA GLY A 4 3.98 18.96 2.51
C GLY A 4 3.71 17.97 1.39
N GLY A 5 3.31 16.77 1.75
CA GLY A 5 2.77 15.77 0.83
C GLY A 5 1.28 15.57 1.06
N LEU A 6 0.63 14.92 0.11
CA LEU A 6 -0.77 14.49 0.26
C LEU A 6 -0.80 13.00 0.57
N TRP A 7 -1.65 12.64 1.51
CA TRP A 7 -1.87 11.26 1.94
C TRP A 7 -3.36 10.98 1.91
N ALA A 8 -3.74 9.90 1.22
CA ALA A 8 -5.09 9.35 1.22
C ALA A 8 -5.08 7.95 1.85
N LEU A 9 -6.09 7.66 2.66
CA LEU A 9 -6.25 6.38 3.35
C LEU A 9 -7.63 5.81 3.07
N THR A 10 -7.66 4.54 2.63
CA THR A 10 -8.88 3.76 2.50
C THR A 10 -8.85 2.62 3.51
N CYS A 11 -9.82 2.58 4.43
CA CYS A 11 -9.89 1.56 5.46
C CYS A 11 -10.86 0.45 5.07
N THR A 12 -10.45 -0.79 5.27
CA THR A 12 -11.28 -1.99 5.05
C THR A 12 -11.30 -2.85 6.31
N VAL A 13 -12.44 -3.48 6.58
CA VAL A 13 -12.52 -4.54 7.61
C VAL A 13 -12.21 -5.87 6.92
N PRO A 14 -11.02 -6.48 7.13
CA PRO A 14 -10.64 -7.70 6.43
C PRO A 14 -11.51 -8.88 6.84
N SER A 15 -12.00 -9.65 5.87
CA SER A 15 -12.52 -10.99 6.15
C SER A 15 -11.38 -11.93 6.58
N ALA A 16 -11.71 -13.06 7.21
CA ALA A 16 -10.72 -14.03 7.72
C ALA A 16 -9.75 -14.58 6.64
N ARG A 17 -10.13 -14.50 5.35
CA ARG A 17 -9.32 -14.95 4.22
C ARG A 17 -8.96 -13.81 3.26
N ALA A 18 -9.19 -12.57 3.66
CA ALA A 18 -8.81 -11.41 2.86
C ALA A 18 -7.29 -11.39 2.64
N THR A 19 -6.89 -11.01 1.45
CA THR A 19 -5.48 -10.83 1.09
C THR A 19 -5.28 -9.47 0.47
N TYR A 20 -4.21 -8.78 0.86
CA TYR A 20 -3.80 -7.53 0.23
C TYR A 20 -2.52 -7.77 -0.53
N THR A 21 -2.40 -7.28 -1.75
CA THR A 21 -1.26 -7.52 -2.63
C THR A 21 -0.78 -6.21 -3.24
N LEU A 22 0.51 -5.96 -3.12
CA LEU A 22 1.22 -4.85 -3.77
C LEU A 22 2.28 -5.45 -4.68
N PRO A 23 2.17 -5.28 -6.01
CA PRO A 23 3.26 -5.61 -6.92
C PRO A 23 4.52 -4.78 -6.58
N LEU A 24 5.68 -5.45 -6.53
CA LEU A 24 6.96 -4.85 -6.14
C LEU A 24 7.89 -4.67 -7.33
N GLY A 25 8.63 -3.57 -7.37
CA GLY A 25 9.57 -3.33 -8.45
C GLY A 25 8.90 -2.96 -9.78
N ASP A 26 9.68 -2.75 -10.82
CA ASP A 26 9.24 -2.26 -12.13
C ASP A 26 9.11 -3.37 -13.19
N GLY A 27 9.58 -4.59 -12.89
CA GLY A 27 9.56 -5.74 -13.80
C GLY A 27 10.66 -5.73 -14.86
N SER A 28 11.66 -4.85 -14.74
CA SER A 28 12.83 -4.82 -15.63
C SER A 28 13.84 -5.94 -15.30
N ALA A 29 14.91 -6.04 -16.08
CA ALA A 29 15.98 -7.00 -15.81
C ALA A 29 16.82 -6.64 -14.56
N TRP A 30 16.83 -5.35 -14.18
CA TRP A 30 17.48 -4.84 -12.98
C TRP A 30 16.41 -4.32 -12.03
N ASP A 31 15.59 -5.24 -11.55
CA ASP A 31 14.46 -4.93 -10.69
C ASP A 31 14.85 -4.86 -9.21
N TYR A 32 14.22 -3.95 -8.47
CA TYR A 32 14.43 -3.78 -7.03
C TYR A 32 13.18 -3.21 -6.36
N ALA A 33 13.07 -3.44 -5.06
CA ALA A 33 12.01 -2.87 -4.24
C ALA A 33 12.60 -2.20 -3.00
N THR A 34 12.01 -1.08 -2.59
CA THR A 34 12.32 -0.42 -1.32
C THR A 34 11.13 -0.55 -0.39
N MET A 35 11.38 -0.98 0.85
CA MET A 35 10.35 -1.15 1.86
C MET A 35 10.82 -0.59 3.20
N VAL A 36 9.95 0.18 3.85
CA VAL A 36 10.17 0.65 5.22
C VAL A 36 9.31 -0.19 6.16
N THR A 37 9.95 -0.67 7.22
CA THR A 37 9.30 -1.39 8.31
C THR A 37 9.53 -0.66 9.60
N PHE A 38 8.45 -0.47 10.36
CA PHE A 38 8.53 0.14 11.67
C PHE A 38 8.55 -0.93 12.76
N ARG A 39 9.47 -0.80 13.72
CA ARG A 39 9.28 -1.44 15.03
C ARG A 39 8.17 -0.72 15.80
N THR A 40 8.17 0.61 15.74
CA THR A 40 7.24 1.53 16.37
C THR A 40 7.14 2.79 15.51
N TRP A 41 5.99 3.46 15.48
CA TRP A 41 5.83 4.75 14.81
C TRP A 41 4.90 5.69 15.59
N GLY A 42 4.62 6.86 15.02
CA GLY A 42 4.01 8.02 15.68
C GLY A 42 2.91 7.68 16.68
N GLY A 43 2.94 8.30 17.86
CA GLY A 43 1.96 8.04 18.93
C GLY A 43 2.18 6.75 19.73
N GLY A 44 3.21 5.95 19.42
CA GLY A 44 3.53 4.71 20.12
C GLY A 44 2.90 3.45 19.51
N HIS A 45 2.33 3.57 18.30
CA HIS A 45 1.76 2.44 17.56
C HIS A 45 2.82 1.41 17.15
N GLY A 46 2.41 0.14 17.06
CA GLY A 46 3.28 -0.99 16.75
C GLY A 46 3.87 -1.63 18.01
N GLY A 47 5.20 -1.76 18.07
CA GLY A 47 5.93 -2.30 19.22
C GLY A 47 6.07 -3.82 19.23
N LEU A 48 5.52 -4.50 18.23
CA LEU A 48 5.49 -5.97 18.19
C LEU A 48 6.75 -6.57 17.53
N GLY A 49 7.58 -5.76 16.87
CA GLY A 49 8.85 -6.17 16.24
C GLY A 49 8.89 -5.98 14.72
N PHE A 50 10.08 -6.11 14.14
CA PHE A 50 10.28 -6.05 12.68
C PHE A 50 9.82 -7.33 11.98
N GLU A 51 9.92 -8.47 12.65
CA GLU A 51 9.36 -9.73 12.17
C GLU A 51 7.84 -9.69 12.26
N ASP A 52 7.18 -10.04 11.16
CA ASP A 52 5.73 -10.09 11.12
C ASP A 52 5.23 -11.09 10.07
N PRO A 53 4.73 -12.27 10.49
CA PRO A 53 4.32 -13.32 9.56
C PRO A 53 3.07 -12.97 8.75
N GLN A 54 2.35 -11.90 9.10
CA GLN A 54 1.20 -11.44 8.30
C GLN A 54 1.65 -10.83 6.96
N PHE A 55 2.89 -10.37 6.86
CA PHE A 55 3.50 -9.85 5.63
C PHE A 55 4.44 -10.89 5.04
N LYS A 56 4.20 -11.26 3.78
CA LYS A 56 5.02 -12.22 3.04
C LYS A 56 5.49 -11.61 1.73
N LEU A 57 6.79 -11.70 1.45
CA LEU A 57 7.33 -11.45 0.13
C LEU A 57 7.14 -12.69 -0.76
N THR A 58 6.72 -12.46 -2.00
CA THR A 58 6.82 -13.40 -3.11
C THR A 58 7.90 -12.91 -4.07
N ASP A 59 8.09 -13.61 -5.19
CA ASP A 59 9.08 -13.23 -6.20
C ASP A 59 8.85 -11.81 -6.77
N ASP A 60 7.59 -11.33 -6.76
CA ASP A 60 7.18 -10.10 -7.45
C ASP A 60 6.17 -9.22 -6.67
N ALA A 61 5.87 -9.55 -5.41
CA ALA A 61 4.89 -8.83 -4.61
C ALA A 61 5.15 -8.88 -3.10
N LEU A 62 4.58 -7.91 -2.39
CA LEU A 62 4.28 -7.99 -0.98
C LEU A 62 2.81 -8.44 -0.82
N VAL A 63 2.60 -9.51 -0.07
CA VAL A 63 1.28 -10.04 0.27
C VAL A 63 1.04 -9.91 1.77
N LEU A 64 -0.06 -9.28 2.14
CA LEU A 64 -0.55 -9.21 3.51
C LEU A 64 -1.75 -10.15 3.68
N ARG A 65 -1.68 -11.01 4.71
CA ARG A 65 -2.80 -11.78 5.26
C ARG A 65 -2.98 -11.36 6.71
N PRO A 66 -3.87 -10.40 6.99
CA PRO A 66 -3.89 -9.71 8.28
C PRO A 66 -4.30 -10.67 9.41
N SER A 67 -3.54 -10.70 10.50
CA SER A 67 -3.77 -11.56 11.67
C SER A 67 -4.08 -10.78 12.95
N GLY A 68 -4.29 -9.47 12.82
CA GLY A 68 -4.62 -8.54 13.90
C GLY A 68 -3.42 -8.09 14.70
N ARG A 69 -2.22 -8.35 14.19
CA ARG A 69 -0.95 -7.92 14.76
C ARG A 69 -0.69 -6.49 14.27
N GLU A 70 -0.66 -5.54 15.19
CA GLU A 70 -0.48 -4.13 14.81
C GLU A 70 0.88 -3.90 14.17
N ASN A 71 0.89 -3.49 12.90
CA ASN A 71 2.13 -3.19 12.17
C ASN A 71 1.86 -2.37 10.90
N LYS A 72 2.92 -1.76 10.37
CA LYS A 72 2.90 -0.97 9.14
C LYS A 72 4.06 -1.31 8.22
N ARG A 73 3.77 -1.44 6.93
CA ARG A 73 4.78 -1.53 5.86
C ARG A 73 4.54 -0.41 4.87
N MET A 74 5.59 0.32 4.53
CA MET A 74 5.57 1.27 3.43
C MET A 74 6.44 0.77 2.30
N ILE A 75 6.01 1.02 1.07
CA ILE A 75 6.56 0.40 -0.13
C ILE A 75 6.78 1.48 -1.19
N LYS A 76 7.97 1.49 -1.78
CA LYS A 76 8.19 2.07 -3.10
C LYS A 76 7.65 1.09 -4.13
N ALA A 77 6.45 1.38 -4.61
CA ALA A 77 5.71 0.56 -5.55
C ALA A 77 5.57 1.33 -6.86
N ASP A 78 6.46 1.05 -7.81
CA ASP A 78 6.47 1.60 -9.16
C ASP A 78 5.11 1.41 -9.87
N PRO A 79 4.43 0.25 -9.76
CA PRO A 79 3.11 0.07 -10.32
C PRO A 79 2.05 0.93 -9.64
N GLY A 80 2.28 1.45 -8.43
CA GLY A 80 1.34 2.29 -7.70
C GLY A 80 0.01 1.61 -7.37
N VAL A 81 -0.02 0.27 -7.26
CA VAL A 81 -1.24 -0.53 -7.04
C VAL A 81 -1.24 -1.19 -5.66
N ILE A 82 -2.35 -1.06 -4.93
CA ILE A 82 -2.70 -1.89 -3.77
C ILE A 82 -4.02 -2.58 -4.08
N ALA A 83 -4.10 -3.89 -3.90
CA ALA A 83 -5.33 -4.64 -4.14
C ALA A 83 -5.73 -5.50 -2.94
N LEU A 84 -7.00 -5.43 -2.54
CA LEU A 84 -7.68 -6.35 -1.64
C LEU A 84 -8.45 -7.40 -2.46
N HIS A 85 -8.16 -8.68 -2.24
CA HIS A 85 -9.03 -9.79 -2.64
C HIS A 85 -9.74 -10.36 -1.43
N ASP A 86 -11.08 -10.40 -1.47
CA ASP A 86 -11.92 -11.09 -0.48
C ASP A 86 -12.61 -12.31 -1.11
N PRO A 87 -12.15 -13.54 -0.81
CA PRO A 87 -12.75 -14.74 -1.37
C PRO A 87 -14.15 -15.05 -0.81
N ALA A 88 -14.50 -14.54 0.38
CA ALA A 88 -15.85 -14.74 0.93
C ALA A 88 -16.88 -13.98 0.11
N GLN A 89 -16.53 -12.77 -0.31
CA GLN A 89 -17.37 -11.91 -1.14
C GLN A 89 -17.14 -12.10 -2.64
N LYS A 90 -16.13 -12.87 -3.04
CA LYS A 90 -15.67 -13.03 -4.43
C LYS A 90 -15.39 -11.67 -5.07
N LEU A 91 -14.64 -10.84 -4.34
CA LEU A 91 -14.45 -9.42 -4.62
C LEU A 91 -12.97 -9.11 -4.81
N LEU A 92 -12.69 -8.23 -5.78
CA LEU A 92 -11.44 -7.49 -5.88
C LEU A 92 -11.75 -6.00 -5.70
N PHE A 93 -11.09 -5.37 -4.76
CA PHE A 93 -11.00 -3.91 -4.66
C PHE A 93 -9.54 -3.50 -4.89
N ALA A 94 -9.28 -2.58 -5.80
CA ALA A 94 -7.93 -2.12 -6.09
C ALA A 94 -7.86 -0.60 -6.19
N ILE A 95 -6.76 -0.04 -5.70
CA ILE A 95 -6.45 1.38 -5.78
C ILE A 95 -5.19 1.53 -6.64
N LYS A 96 -5.24 2.45 -7.60
CA LYS A 96 -4.08 2.95 -8.35
C LYS A 96 -3.81 4.40 -7.97
N ALA A 97 -2.57 4.69 -7.58
CA ALA A 97 -2.04 6.04 -7.47
C ALA A 97 -0.88 6.25 -8.45
N ALA A 98 -0.62 7.51 -8.81
CA ALA A 98 0.55 7.86 -9.60
C ALA A 98 1.83 7.61 -8.78
N TYR A 99 2.86 7.09 -9.44
CA TYR A 99 4.20 6.97 -8.85
C TYR A 99 5.08 8.09 -9.39
N ALA A 100 5.78 8.80 -8.50
CA ALA A 100 6.79 9.79 -8.83
C ALA A 100 8.17 9.22 -8.46
N PRO A 101 9.02 8.82 -9.42
CA PRO A 101 10.31 8.20 -9.16
C PRO A 101 11.25 8.99 -8.25
N GLU A 102 11.21 10.31 -8.37
CA GLU A 102 11.96 11.29 -7.57
C GLU A 102 11.29 11.62 -6.22
N GLY A 103 10.07 11.11 -5.99
CA GLY A 103 9.32 11.32 -4.77
C GLY A 103 9.97 10.65 -3.58
N ASN A 104 10.18 11.41 -2.49
CA ASN A 104 10.79 10.90 -1.27
C ASN A 104 9.83 10.91 -0.06
N TYR A 105 8.58 11.29 -0.25
CA TYR A 105 7.61 11.40 0.84
C TYR A 105 6.58 10.27 0.82
N PRO A 106 6.40 9.56 1.96
CA PRO A 106 7.27 9.53 3.13
C PRO A 106 8.40 8.51 2.92
N LEU A 107 9.61 8.84 3.37
CA LEU A 107 10.74 7.91 3.46
C LEU A 107 11.03 7.12 2.17
N GLY A 108 10.91 7.75 1.00
CA GLY A 108 11.18 7.10 -0.30
C GLY A 108 10.09 6.14 -0.77
N THR A 109 8.88 6.19 -0.21
CA THR A 109 7.77 5.29 -0.52
C THR A 109 6.53 6.04 -1.00
N ASN A 110 5.61 5.35 -1.65
CA ASN A 110 4.37 5.95 -2.20
C ASN A 110 3.11 5.16 -1.84
N LEU A 111 3.23 3.95 -1.28
CA LEU A 111 2.12 3.13 -0.80
C LEU A 111 2.41 2.60 0.60
N ALA A 112 1.38 2.38 1.40
CA ALA A 112 1.52 1.70 2.69
C ALA A 112 0.32 0.82 3.03
N LEU A 113 0.59 -0.18 3.87
CA LEU A 113 -0.41 -0.98 4.54
C LEU A 113 -0.21 -0.84 6.05
N TYR A 114 -1.28 -0.50 6.76
CA TYR A 114 -1.34 -0.61 8.22
C TYR A 114 -2.38 -1.64 8.63
N VAL A 115 -2.06 -2.49 9.59
CA VAL A 115 -2.97 -3.46 10.19
C VAL A 115 -3.33 -2.99 11.59
N GLY A 116 -4.62 -2.79 11.84
CA GLY A 116 -5.12 -2.46 13.17
C GLY A 116 -5.15 -3.67 14.11
N PRO A 117 -4.92 -3.48 15.43
CA PRO A 117 -5.05 -4.53 16.43
C PRO A 117 -6.32 -5.36 16.28
N LYS A 118 -6.22 -6.68 16.45
CA LYS A 118 -7.38 -7.60 16.38
C LYS A 118 -8.15 -7.52 15.04
N ASN A 119 -7.51 -7.07 13.97
CA ASN A 119 -8.10 -6.95 12.63
C ASN A 119 -9.31 -5.99 12.57
N PHE A 120 -9.36 -4.98 13.44
CA PHE A 120 -10.46 -4.01 13.38
C PHE A 120 -10.46 -3.21 12.06
N MET A 121 -9.28 -3.05 11.44
CA MET A 121 -9.13 -2.52 10.09
C MET A 121 -7.80 -2.89 9.45
N VAL A 122 -7.73 -2.75 8.13
CA VAL A 122 -6.50 -2.56 7.37
C VAL A 122 -6.63 -1.25 6.61
N GLU A 123 -5.61 -0.39 6.71
CA GLU A 123 -5.50 0.82 5.89
C GLU A 123 -4.71 0.52 4.62
N MET A 124 -5.27 0.89 3.48
CA MET A 124 -4.60 0.97 2.19
C MET A 124 -4.29 2.45 1.95
N GLU A 125 -3.02 2.80 2.06
CA GLU A 125 -2.57 4.20 2.02
C GLU A 125 -1.86 4.50 0.70
N THR A 126 -2.20 5.63 0.09
CA THR A 126 -1.49 6.16 -1.07
C THR A 126 -0.97 7.55 -0.79
N MET A 127 0.23 7.84 -1.29
CA MET A 127 0.94 9.09 -0.99
C MET A 127 1.42 9.74 -2.27
N GLY A 128 1.13 11.04 -2.40
CA GLY A 128 1.69 11.89 -3.45
C GLY A 128 3.07 12.43 -3.06
N PRO A 129 3.89 12.87 -4.02
CA PRO A 129 5.19 13.45 -3.71
C PRO A 129 5.03 14.72 -2.86
N ALA A 130 5.98 14.97 -1.96
CA ALA A 130 6.03 16.23 -1.23
C ALA A 130 6.39 17.37 -2.19
N ALA A 131 5.74 18.52 -2.01
CA ALA A 131 6.00 19.72 -2.79
C ALA A 131 6.02 20.97 -1.89
N THR A 132 6.76 21.99 -2.33
CA THR A 132 6.74 23.33 -1.73
C THR A 132 5.85 24.25 -2.56
N LEU A 133 4.79 24.74 -1.96
CA LEU A 133 3.79 25.60 -2.59
C LEU A 133 4.04 27.09 -2.29
N LYS A 134 3.87 27.90 -3.34
CA LYS A 134 3.69 29.36 -3.27
C LYS A 134 2.20 29.70 -3.12
N PRO A 135 1.84 30.91 -2.64
CA PRO A 135 0.45 31.36 -2.62
C PRO A 135 -0.23 31.18 -3.98
N GLY A 136 -1.43 30.59 -4.00
CA GLY A 136 -2.21 30.32 -5.21
C GLY A 136 -1.88 29.01 -5.94
N GLN A 137 -0.82 28.29 -5.56
CA GLN A 137 -0.52 26.97 -6.14
C GLN A 137 -1.33 25.85 -5.48
N VAL A 138 -1.61 24.79 -6.24
CA VAL A 138 -2.39 23.63 -5.80
C VAL A 138 -1.55 22.36 -5.96
N LEU A 139 -1.49 21.56 -4.90
CA LEU A 139 -1.01 20.18 -4.95
C LEU A 139 -2.21 19.24 -5.13
N LYS A 140 -2.08 18.21 -5.97
CA LYS A 140 -3.13 17.21 -6.21
C LYS A 140 -2.55 15.82 -6.07
N HIS A 141 -3.33 14.92 -5.48
CA HIS A 141 -3.08 13.49 -5.43
C HIS A 141 -4.33 12.80 -5.95
N ARG A 142 -4.15 11.87 -6.89
CA ARG A 142 -5.26 11.19 -7.58
C ARG A 142 -5.17 9.71 -7.32
N GLU A 143 -6.29 9.14 -6.90
CA GLU A 143 -6.52 7.71 -6.85
C GLU A 143 -7.54 7.31 -7.91
N THR A 144 -7.34 6.13 -8.50
CA THR A 144 -8.35 5.45 -9.33
C THR A 144 -8.73 4.16 -8.63
N TRP A 145 -10.02 3.95 -8.41
CA TRP A 145 -10.53 2.80 -7.67
C TRP A 145 -11.22 1.83 -8.62
N LEU A 146 -10.98 0.54 -8.42
CA LEU A 146 -11.65 -0.54 -9.13
C LEU A 146 -12.33 -1.45 -8.12
N LEU A 147 -13.61 -1.74 -8.36
CA LEU A 147 -14.37 -2.74 -7.62
C LEU A 147 -14.93 -3.75 -8.62
N ALA A 148 -14.52 -5.01 -8.50
CA ALA A 148 -14.88 -6.05 -9.46
C ALA A 148 -15.16 -7.39 -8.77
N LYS A 149 -15.88 -8.27 -9.48
CA LYS A 149 -16.02 -9.67 -9.06
C LYS A 149 -14.72 -10.42 -9.37
N ALA A 150 -14.19 -11.15 -8.40
CA ALA A 150 -13.00 -11.98 -8.54
C ALA A 150 -13.10 -13.25 -7.69
N LYS A 151 -13.13 -14.42 -8.34
CA LYS A 151 -13.17 -15.72 -7.65
C LYS A 151 -11.82 -16.10 -7.04
N THR A 152 -10.73 -15.61 -7.63
CA THR A 152 -9.35 -15.90 -7.23
C THR A 152 -8.58 -14.60 -7.09
N ALA A 153 -7.57 -14.58 -6.22
CA ALA A 153 -6.67 -13.45 -6.12
C ALA A 153 -5.90 -13.28 -7.44
N PRO A 154 -5.79 -12.05 -7.98
CA PRO A 154 -4.96 -11.78 -9.15
C PRO A 154 -3.47 -11.95 -8.81
N THR A 155 -2.67 -12.32 -9.81
CA THR A 155 -1.20 -12.32 -9.69
C THR A 155 -0.67 -10.88 -9.72
N ALA A 156 0.57 -10.65 -9.25
CA ALA A 156 1.17 -9.32 -9.32
C ALA A 156 1.27 -8.84 -10.78
N LYS A 157 1.63 -9.73 -11.71
CA LYS A 157 1.60 -9.45 -13.16
C LYS A 157 0.23 -8.96 -13.64
N ALA A 158 -0.87 -9.60 -13.21
CA ALA A 158 -2.21 -9.16 -13.58
C ALA A 158 -2.56 -7.79 -12.96
N LEU A 159 -2.14 -7.54 -11.72
CA LEU A 159 -2.35 -6.25 -11.05
C LEU A 159 -1.61 -5.09 -11.73
N ARG A 160 -0.40 -5.32 -12.27
CA ARG A 160 0.35 -4.30 -13.03
C ARG A 160 -0.40 -3.83 -14.28
N ALA A 161 -1.18 -4.71 -14.90
CA ALA A 161 -1.92 -4.45 -16.12
C ALA A 161 -3.41 -4.13 -15.89
N LEU A 162 -3.82 -3.91 -14.63
CA LEU A 162 -5.23 -3.80 -14.24
C LEU A 162 -5.85 -2.43 -14.60
N PHE A 163 -5.05 -1.37 -14.72
CA PHE A 163 -5.47 0.02 -14.94
C PHE A 163 -4.90 0.57 -16.24
#